data_AF-A0A7W5NSF4-F1
#
_entry.id   AF-A0A7W5NSF4-F1
#
_cell.length_a   1.000
_cell.length_b   1.000
_cell.length_c   1.000
_cell.angle_alpha   90.00
_cell.angle_beta   90.00
_cell.angle_gamma   90.00
#
_symmetry.space_group_name_H-M   'P 1'
#
loop_
_entity.id
_entity.type
_entity.pdbx_description
1 polymer ?
#
loop_
_entity_poly.entity_id
_entity_poly.type
_entity_poly.pdbx_seq_one_letter_code
_entity_poly.pdbx_strand_id
1 'polypeptide(L)'
;MTILKEQHETFAQFFTAPTRETLRELLRRNIGETDYLDFKADWPALPKLARHILAFANSGGGALVVGVSQQADGSLVPSGLPSIKDKAQLIPPLSGYLPKPLEYQVLDFAFGASEYEALVGKSFQVLLVEDKPKLLPFLALKEGEGLRTSVVYVRDGTTSTEAGHVQLQVVLNRRIESGYSNQPSLDLDKHLAQLRALDENREANDSWMSRFMRDEQSRFDDTQSDDHKEFVEDAYQAKKQAIWRLLGL
;
A
#
# COMPACT_ATOMS: atom_id res chain seq x y z
N MET A 1 -7.29 -3.40 28.92
CA MET A 1 -6.09 -3.12 28.11
C MET A 1 -5.16 -4.33 27.97
N THR A 2 -5.06 -5.22 28.96
CA THR A 2 -4.17 -6.41 28.90
C THR A 2 -4.56 -7.42 27.80
N ILE A 3 -5.85 -7.72 27.65
CA ILE A 3 -6.36 -8.68 26.64
C ILE A 3 -6.02 -8.20 25.22
N LEU A 4 -6.39 -6.97 24.85
CA LEU A 4 -6.05 -6.39 23.54
C LEU A 4 -4.54 -6.45 23.24
N LYS A 5 -3.69 -6.13 24.22
CA LYS A 5 -2.23 -6.16 24.06
C LYS A 5 -1.72 -7.58 23.79
N GLU A 6 -2.22 -8.58 24.52
CA GLU A 6 -1.85 -9.99 24.33
C GLU A 6 -2.37 -10.56 23.00
N GLN A 7 -3.55 -10.14 22.56
CA GLN A 7 -4.13 -10.50 21.26
C GLN A 7 -3.25 -9.96 20.12
N HIS A 8 -2.88 -8.68 20.19
CA HIS A 8 -1.96 -8.05 19.23
C HIS A 8 -0.58 -8.72 19.23
N GLU A 9 -0.04 -9.08 20.39
CA GLU A 9 1.27 -9.72 20.50
C GLU A 9 1.28 -11.13 19.88
N THR A 10 0.26 -11.93 20.17
CA THR A 10 0.15 -13.29 19.61
C THR A 10 0.01 -13.25 18.09
N PHE A 11 -0.81 -12.32 17.58
CA PHE A 11 -0.94 -12.12 16.14
C PHE A 11 0.35 -11.60 15.50
N ALA A 12 1.03 -10.63 16.12
CA ALA A 12 2.29 -10.09 15.61
C ALA A 12 3.37 -11.18 15.53
N GLN A 13 3.45 -12.05 16.54
CA GLN A 13 4.35 -13.21 16.52
C GLN A 13 4.02 -14.15 15.36
N PHE A 14 2.74 -14.49 15.17
CA PHE A 14 2.30 -15.32 14.05
C PHE A 14 2.57 -14.66 12.69
N PHE A 15 2.31 -13.37 12.54
CA PHE A 15 2.50 -12.64 11.29
C PHE A 15 3.98 -12.54 10.91
N THR A 16 4.86 -12.36 11.91
CA THR A 16 6.32 -12.27 11.70
C THR A 16 6.93 -13.64 11.36
N ALA A 17 6.47 -14.70 12.02
CA ALA A 17 6.99 -16.05 11.86
C ALA A 17 5.84 -17.07 11.83
N PRO A 18 5.14 -17.20 10.68
CA PRO A 18 3.96 -18.06 10.57
C PRO A 18 4.37 -19.54 10.54
N THR A 19 4.52 -20.10 11.73
CA THR A 19 4.86 -21.50 11.99
C THR A 19 3.65 -22.26 12.54
N ARG A 20 3.71 -23.58 12.49
CA ARG A 20 2.68 -24.46 13.05
C ARG A 20 2.47 -24.19 14.54
N GLU A 21 3.54 -23.92 15.27
CA GLU A 21 3.55 -23.62 16.70
C GLU A 21 2.87 -22.28 16.98
N THR A 22 3.18 -21.23 16.20
CA THR A 22 2.51 -19.92 16.35
C THR A 22 1.03 -19.96 15.96
N LEU A 23 0.65 -20.75 14.94
CA LEU A 23 -0.76 -20.93 14.59
C LEU A 23 -1.51 -21.69 15.68
N ARG A 24 -0.88 -22.69 16.30
CA ARG A 24 -1.45 -23.42 17.45
C ARG A 24 -1.74 -22.48 18.61
N GLU A 25 -0.79 -21.62 18.97
CA GLU A 25 -0.99 -20.63 20.04
C GLU A 25 -2.10 -19.64 19.69
N LEU A 26 -2.15 -19.17 18.44
CA LEU A 26 -3.21 -18.30 17.94
C LEU A 26 -4.60 -18.94 18.09
N LEU A 27 -4.74 -20.21 17.69
CA LEU A 27 -6.02 -20.95 17.80
C LEU A 27 -6.37 -21.30 19.25
N ARG A 28 -5.39 -21.64 20.09
CA ARG A 28 -5.60 -22.01 21.50
C ARG A 28 -6.08 -20.83 22.34
N ARG A 29 -5.56 -19.63 22.08
CA ARG A 29 -5.93 -18.41 22.82
C ARG A 29 -7.32 -17.89 22.47
N ASN A 30 -7.94 -18.42 21.42
CA ASN A 30 -9.29 -18.06 20.98
C ASN A 30 -9.50 -16.53 20.94
N ILE A 31 -8.59 -15.86 20.23
CA ILE A 31 -8.39 -14.41 20.23
C ILE A 31 -9.64 -13.66 19.70
N GLY A 32 -10.60 -14.37 19.10
CA GLY A 32 -11.75 -13.78 18.42
C GLY A 32 -11.35 -13.16 17.08
N GLU A 33 -12.35 -12.77 16.29
CA GLU A 33 -12.12 -12.00 15.06
C GLU A 33 -11.80 -10.54 15.41
N THR A 34 -10.84 -9.96 14.70
CA THR A 34 -10.42 -8.56 14.83
C THR A 34 -10.33 -7.91 13.45
N ASP A 35 -9.94 -6.63 13.40
CA ASP A 35 -9.75 -5.92 12.13
C ASP A 35 -8.69 -6.59 11.24
N TYR A 36 -7.67 -7.20 11.85
CA TYR A 36 -6.51 -7.79 11.16
C TYR A 36 -6.50 -9.32 11.14
N LEU A 37 -7.48 -9.97 11.78
CA LEU A 37 -7.56 -11.44 11.83
C LEU A 37 -9.02 -11.88 11.67
N ASP A 38 -9.28 -12.68 10.64
CA ASP A 38 -10.61 -13.21 10.31
C ASP A 38 -10.54 -14.75 10.20
N PHE A 39 -11.64 -15.42 10.56
CA PHE A 39 -11.74 -16.87 10.57
C PHE A 39 -12.86 -17.33 9.64
N LYS A 40 -12.60 -18.37 8.86
CA LYS A 40 -13.62 -18.99 7.99
C LYS A 40 -13.52 -20.50 8.05
N ALA A 41 -14.67 -21.17 7.99
CA ALA A 41 -14.72 -22.62 7.94
C ALA A 41 -14.13 -23.14 6.62
N ASP A 42 -14.46 -22.49 5.50
CA ASP A 42 -13.99 -22.81 4.17
C ASP A 42 -13.69 -21.54 3.36
N TRP A 43 -12.96 -21.67 2.25
CA TRP A 43 -12.59 -20.59 1.34
C TRP A 43 -13.83 -19.88 0.79
N PRO A 44 -13.93 -18.55 0.97
CA PRO A 44 -14.96 -17.77 0.29
C PRO A 44 -14.86 -17.87 -1.23
N ALA A 45 -15.97 -17.60 -1.93
CA ALA A 45 -15.94 -17.42 -3.38
C ALA A 45 -14.93 -16.33 -3.78
N LEU A 46 -14.32 -16.47 -4.96
CA LEU A 46 -13.21 -15.62 -5.42
C LEU A 46 -13.50 -14.11 -5.31
N PRO A 47 -14.67 -13.57 -5.72
CA PRO A 47 -14.95 -12.15 -5.57
C PRO A 47 -14.99 -11.69 -4.11
N LYS A 48 -15.59 -12.49 -3.23
CA LYS A 48 -15.65 -12.22 -1.79
C LYS A 48 -14.27 -12.31 -1.15
N LEU A 49 -13.46 -13.29 -1.56
CA LEU A 49 -12.08 -13.42 -1.12
C LEU A 49 -11.23 -12.21 -1.55
N ALA A 50 -11.36 -11.76 -2.81
CA ALA A 50 -10.69 -10.57 -3.30
C ALA A 50 -11.10 -9.31 -2.51
N ARG A 51 -12.39 -9.18 -2.17
CA ARG A 51 -12.90 -8.10 -1.30
C ARG A 51 -12.22 -8.12 0.08
N HIS A 52 -12.08 -9.30 0.70
CA HIS A 52 -11.37 -9.43 1.98
C HIS A 52 -9.90 -9.04 1.87
N ILE A 53 -9.20 -9.48 0.81
CA ILE A 53 -7.79 -9.14 0.57
C ILE A 53 -7.60 -7.62 0.42
N LEU A 54 -8.44 -6.97 -0.40
CA LEU A 54 -8.40 -5.52 -0.57
C LEU A 54 -8.69 -4.79 0.74
N ALA A 55 -9.67 -5.27 1.52
CA ALA A 55 -9.99 -4.71 2.83
C ALA A 55 -8.79 -4.78 3.79
N PHE A 56 -8.12 -5.94 3.90
CA PHE A 56 -6.92 -6.08 4.71
C PHE A 56 -5.80 -5.16 4.21
N ALA A 57 -5.48 -5.19 2.92
CA ALA A 57 -4.40 -4.39 2.35
C ALA A 57 -4.60 -2.89 2.61
N ASN A 58 -5.83 -2.39 2.51
CA ASN A 58 -6.15 -0.99 2.78
C ASN A 58 -6.19 -0.62 4.27
N SER A 59 -6.30 -1.60 5.17
CA SER A 59 -6.52 -1.38 6.61
C SER A 59 -5.32 -1.72 7.49
N GLY A 60 -4.17 -2.09 6.91
CA GLY A 60 -2.96 -2.39 7.67
C GLY A 60 -2.46 -3.82 7.54
N GLY A 61 -2.86 -4.51 6.48
CA GLY A 61 -2.60 -5.93 6.31
C GLY A 61 -3.52 -6.77 7.20
N GLY A 62 -3.22 -8.07 7.26
CA GLY A 62 -3.97 -9.00 8.11
C GLY A 62 -3.83 -10.45 7.67
N ALA A 63 -4.57 -11.31 8.36
CA ALA A 63 -4.64 -12.73 8.07
C ALA A 63 -6.09 -13.22 8.00
N LEU A 64 -6.35 -14.12 7.05
CA LEU A 64 -7.55 -14.94 6.99
C LEU A 64 -7.16 -16.39 7.25
N VAL A 65 -7.65 -16.96 8.36
CA VAL A 65 -7.41 -18.36 8.73
C VAL A 65 -8.60 -19.20 8.31
N VAL A 66 -8.36 -20.20 7.47
CA VAL A 66 -9.36 -21.11 6.91
C VAL A 66 -9.27 -22.48 7.57
N GLY A 67 -10.43 -23.06 7.89
CA GLY A 67 -10.57 -24.29 8.68
C GLY A 67 -11.02 -24.02 10.13
N VAL A 68 -11.58 -22.86 10.41
CA VAL A 68 -12.09 -22.51 11.75
C VAL A 68 -13.56 -22.12 11.63
N SER A 69 -14.42 -22.86 12.32
CA SER A 69 -15.86 -22.62 12.31
C SER A 69 -16.25 -21.76 13.50
N GLN A 70 -17.09 -20.74 13.28
CA GLN A 70 -17.73 -19.99 14.35
C GLN A 70 -19.06 -20.65 14.71
N GLN A 71 -19.26 -20.96 15.99
CA GLN A 71 -20.52 -21.49 16.50
C GLN A 71 -21.55 -20.38 16.77
N ALA A 72 -22.81 -20.77 17.00
CA ALA A 72 -23.91 -19.85 17.28
C ALA A 72 -23.70 -19.01 18.56
N ASP A 73 -22.90 -19.51 19.50
CA ASP A 73 -22.50 -18.80 20.73
C ASP A 73 -21.32 -17.84 20.50
N GLY A 74 -20.82 -17.72 19.27
CA GLY A 74 -19.68 -16.89 18.88
C GLY A 74 -18.32 -17.56 19.12
N SER A 75 -18.27 -18.77 19.68
CA SER A 75 -17.01 -19.49 19.92
C SER A 75 -16.37 -19.98 18.61
N LEU A 76 -15.05 -19.89 18.52
CA LEU A 76 -14.29 -20.40 17.38
C LEU A 76 -13.83 -21.82 17.66
N VAL A 77 -14.18 -22.75 16.77
CA VAL A 77 -13.78 -24.15 16.82
C VAL A 77 -12.89 -24.47 15.64
N PRO A 78 -11.67 -25.00 15.87
CA PRO A 78 -10.80 -25.43 14.80
C PRO A 78 -11.38 -26.71 14.17
N SER A 79 -12.15 -26.58 13.10
CA SER A 79 -12.80 -27.69 12.40
C SER A 79 -11.85 -28.40 11.44
N GLY A 80 -10.87 -27.66 10.90
CA GLY A 80 -9.97 -28.11 9.86
C GLY A 80 -10.64 -28.11 8.49
N LEU A 81 -9.83 -28.10 7.44
CA LEU A 81 -10.24 -28.29 6.06
C LEU A 81 -10.24 -29.79 5.73
N PRO A 82 -11.22 -30.28 4.95
CA PRO A 82 -11.26 -31.67 4.50
C PRO A 82 -10.08 -31.99 3.57
N SER A 83 -9.64 -31.01 2.77
CA SER A 83 -8.43 -31.07 1.96
C SER A 83 -7.84 -29.67 1.80
N ILE A 84 -6.51 -29.60 1.71
CA ILE A 84 -5.81 -28.36 1.39
C ILE A 84 -6.12 -28.00 -0.06
N LYS A 85 -6.62 -26.78 -0.28
CA LYS A 85 -6.91 -26.28 -1.61
C LYS A 85 -5.62 -25.87 -2.30
N ASP A 86 -5.45 -26.30 -3.55
CA ASP A 86 -4.27 -25.98 -4.34
C ASP A 86 -4.18 -24.46 -4.58
N LYS A 87 -3.00 -23.90 -4.31
CA LYS A 87 -2.69 -22.48 -4.53
C LYS A 87 -2.87 -22.09 -5.99
N ALA A 88 -2.64 -23.01 -6.93
CA ALA A 88 -2.88 -22.78 -8.36
C ALA A 88 -4.37 -22.58 -8.70
N GLN A 89 -5.29 -23.02 -7.84
CA GLN A 89 -6.73 -22.78 -7.99
C GLN A 89 -7.18 -21.46 -7.34
N LEU A 90 -6.35 -20.85 -6.50
CA LEU A 90 -6.66 -19.62 -5.78
C LEU A 90 -5.93 -18.41 -6.38
N ILE A 91 -4.61 -18.47 -6.49
CA ILE A 91 -3.75 -17.31 -6.81
C ILE A 91 -3.95 -16.81 -8.25
N PRO A 92 -3.87 -17.64 -9.31
CA PRO A 92 -4.04 -17.14 -10.68
C PRO A 92 -5.42 -16.51 -10.91
N PRO A 93 -6.55 -17.12 -10.49
CA PRO A 93 -7.85 -16.47 -10.61
C PRO A 93 -7.98 -15.16 -9.81
N LEU A 94 -7.37 -15.06 -8.63
CA LEU A 94 -7.37 -13.83 -7.81
C LEU A 94 -6.60 -12.68 -8.48
N SER A 95 -5.57 -12.97 -9.27
CA SER A 95 -4.81 -11.95 -10.00
C SER A 95 -5.66 -11.11 -10.97
N GLY A 96 -6.79 -11.66 -11.43
CA GLY A 96 -7.75 -10.91 -12.24
C GLY A 96 -8.54 -9.86 -11.46
N TYR A 97 -8.63 -9.99 -10.13
CA TYR A 97 -9.35 -9.06 -9.25
C TYR A 97 -8.44 -8.08 -8.52
N LEU A 98 -7.16 -8.43 -8.31
CA LEU A 98 -6.26 -7.72 -7.40
C LEU A 98 -5.14 -6.98 -8.15
N PRO A 99 -4.79 -5.75 -7.74
CA PRO A 99 -3.64 -5.03 -8.28
C PRO A 99 -2.34 -5.82 -8.11
N LYS A 100 -1.48 -5.82 -9.14
CA LYS A 100 -0.17 -6.50 -9.11
C LYS A 100 0.74 -6.11 -7.93
N PRO A 101 0.78 -4.85 -7.46
CA PRO A 101 1.64 -4.47 -6.34
C PRO A 101 1.14 -4.95 -4.97
N LEU A 102 -0.07 -5.52 -4.89
CA LEU A 102 -0.61 -6.07 -3.65
C LEU A 102 0.04 -7.42 -3.38
N GLU A 103 0.71 -7.53 -2.23
CA GLU A 103 1.41 -8.75 -1.83
C GLU A 103 0.60 -9.54 -0.81
N TYR A 104 0.41 -10.81 -1.12
CA TYR A 104 -0.27 -11.78 -0.28
C TYR A 104 0.30 -13.17 -0.50
N GLN A 105 0.21 -14.03 0.52
CA GLN A 105 0.66 -15.41 0.44
C GLN A 105 -0.31 -16.37 1.12
N VAL A 106 -0.39 -17.60 0.60
CA VAL A 106 -1.16 -18.69 1.20
C VAL A 106 -0.19 -19.71 1.78
N LEU A 107 -0.36 -19.99 3.07
CA LEU A 107 0.43 -20.94 3.84
C LEU A 107 -0.43 -22.13 4.24
N ASP A 108 0.15 -23.32 4.21
CA ASP A 108 -0.55 -24.57 4.51
C ASP A 108 0.00 -25.14 5.81
N PHE A 109 -0.89 -25.53 6.72
CA PHE A 109 -0.54 -26.08 8.02
C PHE A 109 -1.26 -27.40 8.23
N ALA A 110 -0.50 -28.48 8.45
CA ALA A 110 -1.03 -29.79 8.79
C ALA A 110 -0.58 -30.19 10.20
N PHE A 111 -1.53 -30.64 11.02
CA PHE A 111 -1.29 -31.10 12.37
C PHE A 111 -1.49 -32.61 12.42
N GLY A 112 -0.39 -33.37 12.35
CA GLY A 112 -0.41 -34.83 12.44
C GLY A 112 -0.69 -35.30 13.88
N ALA A 113 0.38 -35.53 14.65
CA ALA A 113 0.31 -35.75 16.09
C ALA A 113 0.71 -34.45 16.80
N SER A 114 -0.28 -33.70 17.28
CA SER A 114 -0.10 -32.48 18.07
C SER A 114 -0.38 -32.78 19.54
N GLU A 115 0.27 -32.06 20.45
CA GLU A 115 -0.06 -32.10 21.90
C GLU A 115 -1.47 -31.53 22.19
N TYR A 116 -2.04 -30.77 21.26
CA TYR A 116 -3.39 -30.23 21.38
C TYR A 116 -4.38 -31.10 20.59
N GLU A 117 -5.13 -31.93 21.31
CA GLU A 117 -6.06 -32.94 20.76
C GLU A 117 -7.03 -32.35 19.73
N ALA A 118 -7.49 -31.12 19.95
CA ALA A 118 -8.44 -30.46 19.05
C ALA A 118 -7.88 -30.18 17.65
N LEU A 119 -6.56 -30.23 17.42
CA LEU A 119 -5.93 -30.01 16.12
C LEU A 119 -5.43 -31.29 15.45
N VAL A 120 -5.40 -32.42 16.17
CA VAL A 120 -4.86 -33.68 15.66
C VAL A 120 -5.62 -34.13 14.41
N GLY A 121 -4.88 -34.45 13.35
CA GLY A 121 -5.40 -34.85 12.04
C GLY A 121 -5.99 -33.71 11.20
N LYS A 122 -5.94 -32.45 11.66
CA LYS A 122 -6.56 -31.32 10.95
C LYS A 122 -5.55 -30.53 10.13
N SER A 123 -6.04 -29.98 9.04
CA SER A 123 -5.27 -29.11 8.14
C SER A 123 -5.93 -27.74 8.03
N PHE A 124 -5.13 -26.70 7.88
CA PHE A 124 -5.56 -25.31 7.82
C PHE A 124 -4.81 -24.60 6.71
N GLN A 125 -5.41 -23.57 6.16
CA GLN A 125 -4.70 -22.65 5.27
C GLN A 125 -4.83 -21.25 5.81
N VAL A 126 -3.75 -20.46 5.70
CA VAL A 126 -3.74 -19.07 6.12
C VAL A 126 -3.34 -18.20 4.95
N LEU A 127 -4.18 -17.22 4.65
CA LEU A 127 -3.87 -16.16 3.72
C LEU A 127 -3.35 -14.95 4.51
N LEU A 128 -2.12 -14.53 4.23
CA LEU A 128 -1.50 -13.35 4.81
C LEU A 128 -1.46 -12.25 3.77
N VAL A 129 -1.82 -11.03 4.18
CA VAL A 129 -1.79 -9.82 3.36
C VAL A 129 -0.85 -8.82 4.01
N GLU A 130 0.14 -8.34 3.26
CA GLU A 130 1.13 -7.39 3.77
C GLU A 130 0.60 -5.96 3.84
N ASP A 131 1.08 -5.20 4.83
CA ASP A 131 0.83 -3.77 4.91
C ASP A 131 1.83 -3.00 4.03
N LYS A 132 1.34 -2.41 2.94
CA LYS A 132 2.14 -1.56 2.05
C LYS A 132 1.54 -0.16 1.95
N PRO A 133 1.69 0.67 3.01
CA PRO A 133 1.02 1.97 3.07
C PRO A 133 1.42 2.91 1.93
N LYS A 134 2.63 2.75 1.38
CA LYS A 134 3.14 3.53 0.24
C LYS A 134 2.33 3.35 -1.05
N LEU A 135 1.71 2.19 -1.22
CA LEU A 135 1.00 1.79 -2.45
C LEU A 135 -0.52 1.99 -2.34
N LEU A 136 -1.00 2.49 -1.21
CA LEU A 136 -2.43 2.75 -0.99
C LEU A 136 -2.96 3.84 -1.93
N PRO A 137 -4.28 3.85 -2.21
CA PRO A 137 -5.22 2.78 -1.95
C PRO A 137 -5.16 1.67 -3.01
N PHE A 138 -5.50 0.44 -2.62
CA PHE A 138 -5.72 -0.68 -3.53
C PHE A 138 -7.21 -0.77 -3.92
N LEU A 139 -7.46 -0.93 -5.22
CA LEU A 139 -8.79 -1.02 -5.84
C LEU A 139 -8.95 -2.35 -6.57
N ALA A 140 -10.18 -2.84 -6.70
CA ALA A 140 -10.46 -4.03 -7.50
C ALA A 140 -10.25 -3.76 -8.99
N LEU A 141 -9.62 -4.71 -9.70
CA LEU A 141 -9.42 -4.65 -11.15
C LEU A 141 -10.62 -5.17 -11.94
N LYS A 142 -11.42 -6.03 -11.32
CA LYS A 142 -12.56 -6.71 -11.95
C LYS A 142 -13.74 -6.74 -11.00
N GLU A 143 -14.94 -6.64 -11.57
CA GLU A 143 -16.19 -6.77 -10.83
C GLU A 143 -16.57 -8.23 -10.59
N GLY A 144 -17.34 -8.45 -9.52
CA GLY A 144 -17.92 -9.73 -9.17
C GLY A 144 -19.02 -9.56 -8.13
N GLU A 145 -19.50 -10.67 -7.61
CA GLU A 145 -20.56 -10.63 -6.60
C GLU A 145 -20.11 -9.84 -5.35
N GLY A 146 -20.76 -8.70 -5.10
CA GLY A 146 -20.43 -7.81 -3.99
C GLY A 146 -19.06 -7.14 -4.08
N LEU A 147 -18.41 -7.17 -5.26
CA LEU A 147 -17.11 -6.54 -5.54
C LEU A 147 -17.24 -5.62 -6.75
N ARG A 148 -16.95 -4.33 -6.57
CA ARG A 148 -17.08 -3.30 -7.60
C ARG A 148 -15.72 -2.70 -7.92
N THR A 149 -15.54 -2.33 -9.19
CA THR A 149 -14.37 -1.55 -9.60
C THR A 149 -14.49 -0.12 -9.07
N SER A 150 -13.36 0.56 -8.88
CA SER A 150 -13.30 1.96 -8.38
C SER A 150 -13.78 2.17 -6.93
N VAL A 151 -14.02 1.10 -6.16
CA VAL A 151 -14.37 1.17 -4.74
C VAL A 151 -13.19 0.72 -3.89
N VAL A 152 -12.87 1.50 -2.86
CA VAL A 152 -11.92 1.11 -1.82
C VAL A 152 -12.68 0.29 -0.78
N TYR A 153 -12.17 -0.90 -0.47
CA TYR A 153 -12.68 -1.73 0.60
C TYR A 153 -11.78 -1.62 1.82
N VAL A 154 -12.38 -1.60 3.01
CA VAL A 154 -11.69 -1.51 4.31
C VAL A 154 -12.26 -2.52 5.29
N ARG A 155 -11.53 -2.79 6.37
CA ARG A 155 -11.99 -3.57 7.51
C ARG A 155 -12.72 -2.64 8.46
N ASP A 156 -13.89 -3.08 8.89
CA ASP A 156 -14.72 -2.42 9.91
C ASP A 156 -15.16 -3.51 10.89
N GLY A 157 -14.37 -3.70 11.94
CA GLY A 157 -14.49 -4.83 12.84
C GLY A 157 -14.21 -6.15 12.11
N THR A 158 -15.19 -7.05 12.17
CA THR A 158 -15.10 -8.38 11.57
C THR A 158 -15.51 -8.40 10.09
N THR A 159 -15.94 -7.27 9.54
CA THR A 159 -16.52 -7.20 8.20
C THR A 159 -15.66 -6.41 7.22
N SER A 160 -15.75 -6.77 5.94
CA SER A 160 -15.11 -6.03 4.85
C SER A 160 -16.15 -5.18 4.15
N THR A 161 -16.09 -3.86 4.33
CA THR A 161 -17.10 -2.90 3.84
C THR A 161 -16.50 -1.93 2.83
N GLU A 162 -17.37 -1.21 2.14
CA GLU A 162 -16.94 -0.13 1.24
C GLU A 162 -16.54 1.09 2.08
N ALA A 163 -15.42 1.70 1.73
CA ALA A 163 -14.92 2.85 2.46
C ALA A 163 -15.80 4.07 2.20
N GLY A 164 -16.40 4.58 3.28
CA GLY A 164 -17.02 5.90 3.29
C GLY A 164 -15.99 7.01 3.40
N HIS A 165 -16.46 8.24 3.58
CA HIS A 165 -15.61 9.43 3.64
C HIS A 165 -14.51 9.34 4.72
N VAL A 166 -14.88 8.92 5.93
CA VAL A 166 -13.95 8.84 7.07
C VAL A 166 -12.89 7.77 6.84
N GLN A 167 -13.29 6.56 6.42
CA GLN A 167 -12.32 5.49 6.19
C GLN A 167 -11.39 5.81 5.01
N LEU A 168 -11.90 6.45 3.95
CA LEU A 168 -11.06 6.93 2.86
C LEU A 168 -10.00 7.93 3.34
N GLN A 169 -10.37 8.89 4.20
CA GLN A 169 -9.40 9.82 4.78
C GLN A 169 -8.31 9.09 5.57
N VAL A 170 -8.68 8.07 6.37
CA VAL A 170 -7.70 7.25 7.10
C VAL A 170 -6.73 6.57 6.14
N VAL A 171 -7.23 5.91 5.09
CA VAL A 171 -6.40 5.22 4.09
C VAL A 171 -5.44 6.20 3.39
N LEU A 172 -5.93 7.39 3.02
CA LEU A 172 -5.12 8.42 2.35
C LEU A 172 -4.08 9.02 3.30
N ASN A 173 -4.43 9.30 4.55
CA ASN A 173 -3.51 9.82 5.56
C ASN A 173 -2.39 8.81 5.83
N ARG A 174 -2.71 7.51 5.98
CA ARG A 174 -1.71 6.44 6.12
C ARG A 174 -0.72 6.41 4.96
N ARG A 175 -1.20 6.65 3.74
CA ARG A 175 -0.32 6.77 2.57
C ARG A 175 0.63 7.95 2.69
N ILE A 176 0.11 9.14 3.04
CA ILE A 176 0.89 10.37 3.20
C ILE A 176 1.96 10.19 4.29
N GLU A 177 1.58 9.66 5.45
CA GLU A 177 2.45 9.41 6.60
C GLU A 177 3.57 8.40 6.29
N SER A 178 3.34 7.46 5.38
CA SER A 178 4.37 6.50 4.94
C SER A 178 5.54 7.12 4.17
N GLY A 179 5.52 8.44 3.97
CA GLY A 179 6.53 9.19 3.25
C GLY A 179 6.45 9.00 1.72
N TYR A 180 5.43 8.31 1.22
CA TYR A 180 5.18 8.17 -0.20
C TYR A 180 4.42 9.39 -0.72
N SER A 181 5.15 10.45 -0.95
CA SER A 181 4.64 11.59 -1.70
C SER A 181 4.62 11.22 -3.19
N ASN A 182 3.43 11.02 -3.75
CA ASN A 182 3.21 11.11 -5.20
C ASN A 182 3.28 12.56 -5.70
N GLN A 183 3.51 13.54 -4.81
CA GLN A 183 3.98 14.86 -5.18
C GLN A 183 5.52 14.82 -5.23
N PRO A 184 6.14 15.57 -6.13
CA PRO A 184 7.56 15.48 -6.41
C PRO A 184 8.36 16.07 -5.24
N SER A 185 8.51 15.31 -4.17
CA SER A 185 9.51 15.54 -3.11
C SER A 185 10.93 15.24 -3.62
N LEU A 186 11.04 14.77 -4.87
CA LEU A 186 12.24 14.75 -5.68
C LEU A 186 12.59 16.12 -6.31
N ASP A 187 11.79 17.18 -6.14
CA ASP A 187 11.94 18.39 -6.95
C ASP A 187 12.59 19.59 -6.29
N LEU A 188 12.78 19.68 -4.96
CA LEU A 188 13.44 20.89 -4.45
C LEU A 188 14.91 20.95 -4.86
N ASP A 189 15.68 19.89 -4.62
CA ASP A 189 17.09 19.84 -5.03
C ASP A 189 17.25 19.88 -6.56
N LYS A 190 16.34 19.24 -7.31
CA LYS A 190 16.33 19.31 -8.78
C LYS A 190 15.94 20.69 -9.29
N HIS A 191 14.94 21.34 -8.71
CA HIS A 191 14.56 22.70 -9.06
C HIS A 191 15.64 23.70 -8.68
N LEU A 192 16.31 23.53 -7.53
CA LEU A 192 17.45 24.34 -7.12
C LEU A 192 18.64 24.12 -8.05
N ALA A 193 18.91 22.88 -8.48
CA ALA A 193 19.94 22.58 -9.46
C ALA A 193 19.63 23.19 -10.84
N GLN A 194 18.38 23.09 -11.31
CA GLN A 194 17.92 23.73 -12.54
C GLN A 194 17.98 25.26 -12.46
N LEU A 195 17.63 25.84 -11.31
CA LEU A 195 17.72 27.27 -11.06
C LEU A 195 19.19 27.74 -11.09
N ARG A 196 20.11 27.00 -10.46
CA ARG A 196 21.55 27.28 -10.51
C ARG A 196 22.08 27.26 -11.94
N ALA A 197 21.70 26.26 -12.74
CA ALA A 197 22.11 26.19 -14.14
C ALA A 197 21.59 27.37 -14.97
N LEU A 198 20.37 27.87 -14.69
CA LEU A 198 19.84 29.07 -15.34
C LEU A 198 20.59 30.33 -14.90
N ASP A 199 20.95 30.44 -13.61
CA ASP A 199 21.72 31.56 -13.06
C ASP A 199 23.13 31.62 -13.65
N GLU A 200 23.81 30.48 -13.76
CA GLU A 200 25.14 30.37 -14.39
C GLU A 200 25.09 30.78 -15.87
N ASN A 201 24.04 30.40 -16.60
CA ASN A 201 23.85 30.83 -17.99
C ASN A 201 23.58 32.34 -18.10
N ARG A 202 22.84 32.92 -17.15
CA ARG A 202 22.59 34.36 -17.08
C ARG A 202 23.88 35.14 -16.84
N GLU A 203 24.68 34.74 -15.85
CA GLU A 203 25.97 35.37 -15.55
C GLU A 203 26.99 35.23 -16.68
N ALA A 204 27.05 34.05 -17.32
CA ALA A 204 27.93 33.81 -18.47
C ALA A 204 27.54 34.67 -19.68
N ASN A 205 26.24 34.87 -19.91
CA ASN A 205 25.74 35.71 -20.99
C ASN A 205 26.06 37.19 -20.73
N ASP A 206 25.82 37.68 -19.51
CA ASP A 206 26.17 39.05 -19.09
C ASP A 206 27.69 39.31 -19.18
N SER A 207 28.52 38.32 -18.83
CA SER A 207 29.98 38.42 -18.94
C SER A 207 30.48 38.40 -20.39
N TRP A 208 29.85 37.63 -21.28
CA TRP A 208 30.19 37.60 -22.71
C TRP A 208 29.82 38.93 -23.37
N MET A 209 28.61 39.45 -23.12
CA MET A 209 28.14 40.74 -23.64
C MET A 209 28.95 41.93 -23.11
N SER A 210 29.29 41.96 -21.83
CA SER A 210 30.10 43.05 -21.26
C SER A 210 31.53 43.08 -21.81
N ARG A 211 32.08 41.94 -22.26
CA ARG A 211 33.33 41.89 -23.05
C ARG A 211 33.12 42.30 -24.49
N PHE A 212 32.03 41.86 -25.13
CA PHE A 212 31.71 42.17 -26.52
C PHE A 212 31.38 43.66 -26.75
N MET A 213 30.61 44.27 -25.84
CA MET A 213 30.31 45.71 -25.82
C MET A 213 31.54 46.59 -25.55
N ARG A 214 32.59 46.02 -24.96
CA ARG A 214 33.86 46.73 -24.71
C ARG A 214 34.78 46.73 -25.92
N ASP A 215 34.61 45.77 -26.84
CA ASP A 215 35.51 45.56 -27.97
C ASP A 215 35.01 46.08 -29.33
N GLU A 216 33.71 46.31 -29.57
CA GLU A 216 33.29 46.93 -30.84
C GLU A 216 32.10 47.90 -30.75
N GLN A 217 32.33 49.07 -31.33
CA GLN A 217 31.38 50.15 -31.54
C GLN A 217 30.79 50.05 -32.96
N SER A 218 30.12 48.94 -33.32
CA SER A 218 29.29 48.90 -34.54
C SER A 218 28.37 47.68 -34.72
N ARG A 219 27.06 47.99 -34.81
CA ARG A 219 26.09 47.49 -35.81
C ARG A 219 26.09 45.99 -36.15
N PHE A 220 25.47 45.17 -35.31
CA PHE A 220 24.73 43.98 -35.76
C PHE A 220 23.40 43.88 -34.99
N ASP A 221 22.32 43.72 -35.75
CA ASP A 221 20.97 43.47 -35.24
C ASP A 221 20.88 41.99 -34.89
N ASP A 222 21.17 41.66 -33.64
CA ASP A 222 21.29 40.29 -33.15
C ASP A 222 20.00 39.88 -32.42
N THR A 223 18.89 39.90 -33.15
CA THR A 223 17.55 39.54 -32.66
C THR A 223 17.49 38.13 -32.04
N GLN A 224 18.31 37.19 -32.52
CA GLN A 224 18.42 35.85 -31.94
C GLN A 224 19.05 35.84 -30.54
N SER A 225 19.96 36.78 -30.26
CA SER A 225 20.60 36.91 -28.95
C SER A 225 19.62 37.46 -27.92
N ASP A 226 18.78 38.42 -28.31
CA ASP A 226 17.76 39.02 -27.45
C ASP A 226 16.60 38.04 -27.17
N ASP A 227 16.13 37.28 -28.16
CA ASP A 227 15.11 36.24 -27.98
C ASP A 227 15.55 35.15 -26.98
N HIS A 228 16.83 34.75 -27.04
CA HIS A 228 17.38 33.75 -26.12
C HIS A 228 17.51 34.32 -24.69
N LYS A 229 17.87 35.60 -24.53
CA LYS A 229 17.92 36.26 -23.21
C LYS A 229 16.55 36.35 -22.57
N GLU A 230 15.56 36.79 -23.34
CA GLU A 230 14.18 36.89 -22.87
C GLU A 230 13.67 35.51 -22.43
N PHE A 231 13.94 34.47 -23.22
CA PHE A 231 13.60 33.10 -22.85
C PHE A 231 14.26 32.62 -21.54
N VAL A 232 15.55 32.89 -21.33
CA VAL A 232 16.26 32.48 -20.10
C VAL A 232 15.73 33.22 -18.88
N GLU A 233 15.43 34.51 -19.00
CA GLU A 233 14.85 35.29 -17.90
C GLU A 233 13.42 34.84 -17.57
N ASP A 234 12.58 34.60 -18.57
CA ASP A 234 11.22 34.09 -18.38
C ASP A 234 11.23 32.70 -17.73
N ALA A 235 12.11 31.81 -18.18
CA ALA A 235 12.29 30.49 -17.60
C ALA A 235 12.74 30.58 -16.13
N TYR A 236 13.64 31.50 -15.82
CA TYR A 236 14.11 31.76 -14.46
C TYR A 236 12.98 32.24 -13.54
N GLN A 237 12.19 33.23 -13.97
CA GLN A 237 11.07 33.76 -13.19
C GLN A 237 9.98 32.71 -12.98
N ALA A 238 9.61 31.97 -14.03
CA ALA A 238 8.65 30.88 -13.94
C ALA A 238 9.12 29.79 -12.96
N LYS A 239 10.43 29.48 -12.96
CA LYS A 239 11.00 28.49 -12.04
C LYS A 239 10.97 28.96 -10.59
N LYS A 240 11.30 30.23 -10.35
CA LYS A 240 11.23 30.86 -9.02
C LYS A 240 9.81 30.80 -8.44
N GLN A 241 8.80 31.10 -9.27
CA GLN A 241 7.40 30.99 -8.87
C GLN A 241 6.97 29.55 -8.56
N ALA A 242 7.45 28.57 -9.33
CA ALA A 242 7.19 27.15 -9.05
C ALA A 242 7.77 26.73 -7.68
N ILE A 243 8.98 27.19 -7.36
CA ILE A 243 9.63 26.94 -6.07
C ILE A 243 8.86 27.62 -4.92
N TRP A 244 8.41 28.86 -5.08
CA TRP A 244 7.59 29.54 -4.06
C TRP A 244 6.29 28.80 -3.78
N ARG A 245 5.59 28.35 -4.83
CA ARG A 245 4.38 27.53 -4.68
C ARG A 245 4.65 26.20 -3.96
N LEU A 246 5.82 25.60 -4.17
CA LEU A 246 6.23 24.37 -3.47
C LEU A 246 6.58 24.62 -2.01
N LEU A 247 7.15 25.78 -1.68
CA LEU A 247 7.53 26.16 -0.32
C LEU A 247 6.37 26.78 0.49
N GLY A 248 5.22 27.05 -0.15
CA GLY A 248 4.07 27.67 0.49
C GLY A 248 4.30 29.15 0.86
N LEU A 249 5.11 29.86 0.08
CA LEU A 249 5.48 31.26 0.26
C LEU A 249 4.77 32.18 -0.74
#